data_AF-A0A4Q7YSP9-F1
#
_entry.id   AF-A0A4Q7YSP9-F1
#
_cell.length_a   1.000
_cell.length_b   1.000
_cell.length_c   1.000
_cell.angle_alpha   90.00
_cell.angle_beta   90.00
_cell.angle_gamma   90.00
#
_symmetry.space_group_name_H-M   'P 1'
#
loop_
_entity.id
_entity.type
_entity.pdbx_description
1 polymer ?
#
loop_
_entity_poly.entity_id
_entity_poly.type
_entity_poly.pdbx_seq_one_letter_code
_entity_poly.pdbx_strand_id
1 'polypeptide(L)' 'MILPSKHLPPERALLTVGAQLLHSLAIPRTVSSLWEELNRSIDATPDRSRKRISYDWFILSLDLLYVIGSDCL' A
#
# COMPACT_ATOMS: atom_id res chain seq x y z
N MET A 1 -10.58 3.66 2.75
CA MET A 1 -10.99 3.35 4.14
C MET A 1 -9.76 2.84 4.86
N ILE A 2 -9.47 3.41 6.04
CA ILE A 2 -8.24 3.12 6.79
C ILE A 2 -8.21 1.64 7.22
N LEU A 3 -9.32 1.16 7.80
CA LEU A 3 -9.53 -0.23 8.19
C LEU A 3 -10.43 -0.98 7.17
N PRO A 4 -10.33 -2.33 7.11
CA PRO A 4 -11.26 -3.15 6.35
C PRO A 4 -12.71 -2.91 6.75
N SER A 5 -13.65 -3.09 5.81
CA SER A 5 -15.08 -2.94 6.09
C SER A 5 -15.92 -3.87 5.22
N LYS A 6 -17.23 -3.95 5.49
CA LYS A 6 -18.16 -4.81 4.73
C LYS A 6 -18.07 -4.66 3.21
N HIS A 7 -17.75 -3.46 2.71
CA HIS A 7 -17.65 -3.17 1.28
C HIS A 7 -16.21 -2.91 0.80
N LEU A 8 -15.22 -2.99 1.71
CA LEU A 8 -13.81 -2.82 1.40
C LEU A 8 -13.04 -4.09 1.76
N PRO A 9 -12.58 -4.86 0.75
CA PRO A 9 -11.73 -6.02 0.97
C PRO A 9 -10.51 -5.66 1.84
N PRO A 10 -10.09 -6.55 2.76
CA PRO A 10 -8.95 -6.29 3.62
C PRO A 10 -7.67 -5.92 2.87
N GLU A 11 -7.40 -6.57 1.73
CA GLU A 11 -6.22 -6.26 0.89
C GLU A 11 -6.20 -4.81 0.37
N ARG A 12 -7.36 -4.13 0.37
CA ARG A 12 -7.52 -2.76 -0.10
C ARG A 12 -7.57 -1.76 1.04
N ALA A 13 -7.59 -2.16 2.31
CA ALA A 13 -7.52 -1.20 3.41
C ALA A 13 -6.21 -0.41 3.34
N LEU A 14 -6.24 0.90 3.59
CA LEU A 14 -5.03 1.73 3.53
C LEU A 14 -3.97 1.25 4.52
N LEU A 15 -4.39 0.71 5.67
CA LEU A 15 -3.49 0.11 6.64
C LEU A 15 -2.76 -1.11 6.07
N THR A 16 -3.47 -1.98 5.34
CA THR A 16 -2.89 -3.18 4.72
C THR A 16 -1.97 -2.83 3.56
N VAL A 17 -2.35 -1.85 2.74
CA VAL A 17 -1.49 -1.35 1.65
C VAL A 17 -0.26 -0.66 2.23
N GLY A 18 -0.41 0.18 3.26
CA GLY A 18 0.69 0.82 3.96
C GLY A 18 1.68 -0.17 4.57
N ALA A 19 1.20 -1.27 5.17
CA ALA A 19 2.06 -2.33 5.68
C ALA A 19 2.88 -3.00 4.56
N GLN A 20 2.28 -3.24 3.39
CA GLN A 20 3.00 -3.78 2.22
C GLN A 20 4.06 -2.78 1.73
N LEU A 21 3.74 -1.49 1.70
CA LEU A 21 4.69 -0.44 1.33
C LEU A 21 5.89 -0.40 2.26
N LEU A 22 5.68 -0.42 3.58
CA LEU A 22 6.75 -0.48 4.56
C LEU A 22 7.65 -1.71 4.37
N HIS A 23 7.06 -2.86 4.06
CA HIS A 23 7.82 -4.07 3.78
C HIS A 23 8.67 -3.96 2.49
N SER A 24 8.17 -3.25 1.48
CA SER A 24 8.90 -2.99 0.23
C SER A 24 9.98 -1.90 0.33
N LEU A 25 9.94 -1.05 1.35
CA LEU A 25 10.81 0.12 1.57
C LEU A 25 12.14 -0.22 2.28
N ALA A 26 12.67 -1.44 2.14
CA ALA A 26 13.94 -1.83 2.74
C ALA A 26 15.17 -1.03 2.22
N ILE A 27 15.05 -0.42 1.04
CA ILE A 27 16.08 0.40 0.40
C ILE A 27 15.41 1.68 -0.10
N PRO A 28 16.10 2.85 -0.09
CA PRO A 28 15.56 4.06 -0.70
C PRO A 28 15.15 3.82 -2.15
N ARG A 29 13.91 4.17 -2.49
CA ARG A 29 13.35 4.07 -3.84
C ARG A 29 12.63 5.36 -4.22
N THR A 30 12.53 5.60 -5.51
CA THR A 30 11.63 6.64 -6.01
C THR A 30 10.18 6.23 -5.78
N VAL A 31 9.30 7.22 -5.64
CA VAL A 31 7.86 7.03 -5.44
C VAL A 31 7.27 6.15 -6.55
N SER A 32 7.61 6.44 -7.81
CA SER A 32 7.13 5.68 -8.97
C SER A 32 7.62 4.23 -8.97
N SER A 33 8.92 4.00 -8.67
CA SER A 33 9.49 2.65 -8.63
C SER A 33 8.85 1.79 -7.55
N LEU A 34 8.53 2.38 -6.40
CA LEU A 34 7.86 1.68 -5.30
C LEU A 34 6.43 1.25 -5.70
N TRP A 35 5.67 2.13 -6.34
CA TRP A 35 4.32 1.80 -6.82
C TRP A 35 4.35 0.69 -7.88
N GLU A 36 5.29 0.73 -8.81
CA GLU A 36 5.47 -0.31 -9.83
C GLU A 36 5.87 -1.66 -9.22
N GLU A 37 6.78 -1.66 -8.24
CA GLU A 37 7.18 -2.87 -7.51
C GLU A 37 6.00 -3.49 -6.75
N LEU A 38 5.21 -2.67 -6.06
CA LEU A 38 4.02 -3.13 -5.34
C LEU A 38 3.05 -3.84 -6.29
N ASN A 39 2.73 -3.23 -7.43
CA ASN A 39 1.83 -3.85 -8.40
C ASN A 39 2.43 -5.08 -9.07
N ARG A 40 3.74 -5.11 -9.33
CA ARG A 40 4.43 -6.33 -9.80
C ARG A 40 4.32 -7.48 -8.79
N SER A 41 4.43 -7.20 -7.50
CA SER A 41 4.28 -8.22 -6.44
C SER A 41 2.85 -8.78 -6.37
N ILE A 42 1.85 -7.91 -6.60
CA ILE A 42 0.44 -8.29 -6.66
C ILE A 42 0.18 -9.18 -7.87
N ASP A 43 0.67 -8.78 -9.05
CA ASP A 43 0.51 -9.54 -10.29
C ASP A 43 1.23 -10.90 -10.25
N ALA A 44 2.33 -11.00 -9.50
CA ALA A 44 3.07 -12.25 -9.30
C ALA A 44 2.36 -13.24 -8.33
N THR A 45 1.37 -12.76 -7.56
CA THR A 45 0.61 -13.61 -6.64
C THR A 45 -0.48 -14.36 -7.44
N PRO A 46 -0.62 -15.70 -7.30
CA PRO A 46 -1.62 -16.47 -8.04
C PRO A 46 -3.08 -16.18 -7.63
N ASP A 47 -3.26 -15.39 -6.57
CA ASP A 47 -4.56 -14.97 -6.08
C ASP A 47 -5.17 -13.86 -6.96
N ARG A 48 -6.16 -14.26 -7.76
CA ARG A 48 -6.88 -13.36 -8.67
C ARG A 48 -7.82 -12.37 -7.96
N SER A 49 -8.07 -12.53 -6.65
CA SER A 49 -8.87 -11.53 -5.92
C SER A 49 -8.11 -10.23 -5.70
N ARG A 50 -6.76 -10.30 -5.65
CA ARG A 50 -5.90 -9.14 -5.53
C ARG A 50 -5.87 -8.37 -6.85
N LYS A 51 -6.29 -7.11 -6.77
CA LYS A 51 -6.26 -6.17 -7.89
C LYS A 51 -5.14 -5.16 -7.67
N ARG A 52 -4.58 -4.68 -8.77
CA ARG A 52 -3.63 -3.57 -8.77
C ARG A 52 -4.15 -2.38 -7.97
N ILE A 53 -3.23 -1.72 -7.27
CA ILE A 53 -3.49 -0.53 -6.49
C ILE A 53 -3.37 0.69 -7.41
N SER A 54 -4.42 1.51 -7.46
CA SER A 54 -4.38 2.77 -8.21
C SER A 54 -3.39 3.75 -7.58
N TYR A 55 -2.88 4.68 -8.37
CA TYR A 55 -1.89 5.64 -7.89
C TYR A 55 -2.45 6.50 -6.74
N ASP A 56 -3.70 6.94 -6.81
CA ASP A 56 -4.34 7.72 -5.74
C ASP A 56 -4.38 6.95 -4.41
N TRP A 57 -4.67 5.65 -4.46
CA TRP A 57 -4.74 4.81 -3.26
C TRP A 57 -3.36 4.56 -2.64
N PHE A 58 -2.35 4.51 -3.50
CA PHE A 58 -0.96 4.44 -3.09
C PHE A 58 -0.51 5.73 -2.39
N ILE A 59 -0.80 6.91 -2.95
CA ILE A 59 -0.50 8.19 -2.31
C ILE A 59 -1.23 8.31 -0.96
N LEU A 60 -2.53 7.99 -0.89
CA LEU A 60 -3.27 7.99 0.38
C LEU A 60 -2.67 7.05 1.44
N SER A 61 -2.07 5.94 1.01
CA SER A 61 -1.39 5.03 1.93
C SER A 61 -0.07 5.60 2.43
N LEU A 62 0.69 6.30 1.57
CA LEU A 62 1.88 7.04 1.98
C LEU A 62 1.55 8.20 2.94
N ASP A 63 0.50 8.96 2.65
CA ASP A 63 0.03 10.03 3.53
C ASP A 63 -0.36 9.48 4.91
N LEU A 64 -1.08 8.35 4.94
CA LEU A 64 -1.41 7.67 6.19
C LEU A 64 -0.16 7.27 6.98
N LEU A 65 0.83 6.66 6.31
CA LEU A 65 2.08 6.26 6.95
C LEU A 65 2.85 7.47 7.50
N TYR A 66 2.90 8.56 6.72
CA TYR A 66 3.53 9.80 7.14
C TYR A 66 2.86 10.41 8.37
N VAL A 67 1.53 10.50 8.37
CA VAL A 67 0.74 11.04 9.50
C VAL A 67 0.88 10.18 10.75
N ILE A 68 0.92 8.85 10.62
CA ILE A 68 1.14 7.97 11.79
C ILE A 68 2.58 8.09 12.32
N GLY A 69 3.56 8.26 11.43
CA GLY A 69 4.96 8.40 11.81
C GLY A 69 5.35 9.79 12.29
N SER A 70 4.60 10.84 11.95
CA SER A 70 4.94 12.23 12.27
C SER A 70 4.84 12.57 13.76
N ASP A 71 4.07 11.81 14.53
CA ASP A 71 3.94 11.97 15.99
C ASP A 71 4.99 11.17 16.80
N CYS A 72 5.91 10.47 16.13
CA CYS A 72 6.93 9.61 16.77
C CYS A 72 8.34 10.25 16.82
N LEU A 73 8.45 11.58 16.72
CA LEU A 73 9.69 12.35 16.86
C LEU A 73 9.57 13.43 17.94
#